data_AF-M6ZQF6-F1
#
_entry.id   AF-M6ZQF6-F1
#
_cell.length_a   1.000
_cell.length_b   1.000
_cell.length_c   1.000
_cell.angle_alpha   90.00
_cell.angle_beta   90.00
_cell.angle_gamma   90.00
#
_symmetry.space_group_name_H-M   'P 1'
#
loop_
_entity.id
_entity.type
_entity.pdbx_description
1 polymer ?
#
loop_
_entity_poly.entity_id
_entity_poly.type
_entity_poly.pdbx_seq_one_letter_code
_entity_poly.pdbx_strand_id
1 'polypeptide(L)'
;MEKNNYILLEKNPYVNEDLPKKIRLRILASASTGVFLFSKGRMDLMRIPNFLLKNPHIQKENLRFRKGGGIQYIAINANEPCFDLNFKKALNTSVDANLINPKNYWKGMRI
;
A
#
# COMPACT_ATOMS: atom_id res chain seq x y z
N MET A 1 -8.36 -28.75 -0.64
CA MET A 1 -9.04 -27.52 -1.07
C MET A 1 -8.06 -26.70 -1.88
N GLU A 2 -8.26 -26.58 -3.19
CA GLU A 2 -7.45 -25.68 -4.02
C GLU A 2 -7.62 -24.24 -3.53
N LYS A 3 -6.50 -23.59 -3.25
CA LYS A 3 -6.48 -22.22 -2.75
C LYS A 3 -6.68 -21.28 -3.94
N ASN A 4 -7.69 -20.42 -3.89
CA ASN A 4 -7.91 -19.36 -4.87
C ASN A 4 -6.70 -18.42 -4.90
N ASN A 5 -5.74 -18.70 -5.79
CA ASN A 5 -4.45 -18.00 -5.84
C ASN A 5 -4.39 -16.94 -6.95
N TYR A 6 -5.41 -16.86 -7.81
CA TYR A 6 -5.51 -15.82 -8.81
C TYR A 6 -6.95 -15.58 -9.29
N ILE A 7 -7.16 -14.40 -9.89
CA ILE A 7 -8.31 -14.06 -10.72
C ILE A 7 -7.77 -13.84 -12.14
N LEU A 8 -8.39 -14.47 -13.14
CA LEU A 8 -8.05 -14.29 -14.55
C LEU A 8 -9.14 -13.46 -15.22
N LEU A 9 -8.74 -12.36 -15.85
CA LEU A 9 -9.59 -11.53 -16.70
C LEU A 9 -9.19 -11.80 -18.15
N GLU A 10 -10.17 -11.95 -19.02
CA GLU A 10 -9.97 -12.09 -20.46
C GLU A 10 -10.56 -10.89 -21.19
N LYS A 11 -9.93 -10.49 -22.30
CA LYS A 11 -10.41 -9.37 -23.11
C LYS A 11 -11.82 -9.68 -23.62
N ASN A 12 -12.74 -8.73 -23.45
CA ASN A 12 -14.05 -8.80 -24.06
C ASN A 12 -13.90 -8.70 -25.59
N PRO A 13 -14.36 -9.71 -26.37
CA PRO A 13 -14.21 -9.73 -27.82
C PRO A 13 -14.98 -8.59 -28.52
N TYR A 14 -15.98 -8.00 -27.87
CA TYR A 14 -16.78 -6.91 -28.42
C TYR A 14 -16.14 -5.52 -28.22
N VAL A 15 -15.01 -5.42 -27.50
CA VAL A 15 -14.31 -4.15 -27.26
C VAL A 15 -13.16 -3.98 -28.26
N ASN A 16 -13.25 -2.93 -29.08
CA ASN A 16 -12.30 -2.60 -30.14
C ASN A 16 -11.08 -1.77 -29.65
N GLU A 17 -10.78 -1.81 -28.36
CA GLU A 17 -9.59 -1.16 -27.79
C GLU A 17 -8.36 -2.07 -27.88
N ASP A 18 -7.18 -1.47 -28.01
CA ASP A 18 -5.90 -2.17 -27.95
C ASP A 18 -5.55 -2.53 -26.49
N LEU A 19 -6.18 -3.58 -26.00
CA LEU A 19 -6.03 -4.12 -24.65
C LEU A 19 -5.36 -5.50 -24.69
N PRO A 20 -4.61 -5.87 -23.63
CA PRO A 20 -4.01 -7.19 -23.52
C PRO A 20 -5.08 -8.28 -23.53
N LYS A 21 -4.76 -9.44 -24.14
CA LYS A 21 -5.69 -10.57 -24.25
C LYS A 21 -6.15 -11.12 -22.91
N LYS A 22 -5.26 -11.14 -21.91
CA LYS A 22 -5.55 -11.64 -20.56
C LYS A 22 -4.79 -10.84 -19.51
N ILE A 23 -5.39 -10.69 -18.33
CA ILE A 23 -4.76 -10.11 -17.13
C ILE A 23 -4.92 -11.10 -15.98
N ARG A 24 -3.82 -11.44 -15.31
CA ARG A 24 -3.84 -12.36 -14.16
C ARG A 24 -3.53 -11.60 -12.87
N LEU A 25 -4.52 -11.46 -12.00
CA LEU A 25 -4.37 -10.89 -10.67
C LEU A 25 -4.01 -12.00 -9.69
N ARG A 26 -2.77 -12.05 -9.21
CA ARG A 26 -2.32 -13.09 -8.27
C ARG A 26 -2.53 -12.66 -6.82
N ILE A 27 -3.04 -13.56 -6.01
CA ILE A 27 -3.17 -13.37 -4.56
C ILE A 27 -1.93 -14.00 -3.92
N LEU A 28 -1.06 -13.17 -3.38
CA LEU A 28 0.18 -13.61 -2.72
C LEU A 28 0.04 -13.50 -1.21
N ALA A 29 0.47 -14.55 -0.50
CA ALA A 29 0.43 -14.56 0.96
C ALA A 29 1.43 -13.59 1.61
N SER A 30 2.48 -13.20 0.89
CA SER A 30 3.52 -12.28 1.37
C SER A 30 3.93 -11.29 0.27
N ALA A 31 4.20 -10.05 0.69
CA ALA A 31 4.75 -9.02 -0.18
C ALA A 31 6.19 -9.31 -0.64
N SER A 32 6.98 -10.04 0.16
CA SER A 32 8.36 -10.43 -0.21
C SER A 32 8.38 -11.40 -1.40
N THR A 33 7.43 -12.33 -1.46
CA THR A 33 7.22 -13.20 -2.62
C THR A 33 6.93 -12.39 -3.88
N GLY A 34 6.16 -11.31 -3.74
CA GLY A 34 5.92 -10.35 -4.83
C GLY A 34 7.22 -9.75 -5.34
N VAL A 35 8.05 -9.19 -4.46
CA VAL A 35 9.33 -8.58 -4.85
C VAL A 35 10.23 -9.58 -5.58
N PHE A 36 10.31 -10.81 -5.07
CA PHE A 36 11.07 -11.87 -5.73
C PHE A 36 10.53 -12.19 -7.14
N LEU A 37 9.22 -12.40 -7.29
CA LEU A 37 8.60 -12.70 -8.59
C LEU A 37 8.79 -11.55 -9.59
N PHE A 38 8.69 -10.30 -9.13
CA PHE A 38 8.95 -9.11 -9.95
C PHE A 38 10.41 -9.10 -10.45
N SER A 39 11.38 -9.30 -9.55
CA SER A 39 12.81 -9.34 -9.91
C SER A 39 13.18 -10.44 -10.91
N LYS A 40 12.36 -11.50 -11.00
CA LYS A 40 12.54 -12.62 -11.94
C LYS A 40 11.74 -12.46 -13.23
N GLY A 41 11.09 -11.31 -13.45
CA GLY A 41 10.24 -11.06 -14.62
C GLY A 41 8.99 -11.95 -14.68
N ARG A 42 8.55 -12.50 -13.55
CA ARG A 42 7.36 -13.38 -13.45
C ARG A 42 6.09 -12.64 -13.02
N MET A 43 6.18 -11.32 -12.89
CA MET A 43 5.10 -10.42 -12.51
C MET A 43 5.39 -9.04 -13.10
N ASP A 44 4.42 -8.47 -13.81
CA ASP A 44 4.60 -7.22 -14.55
C ASP A 44 4.40 -5.98 -13.65
N LEU A 45 3.55 -6.11 -12.62
CA LEU A 45 3.22 -5.02 -11.71
C LEU A 45 2.86 -5.55 -10.32
N MET A 46 3.25 -4.82 -9.27
CA MET A 46 2.80 -5.05 -7.91
C MET A 46 2.70 -3.76 -7.10
N ARG A 47 1.87 -3.78 -6.05
CA ARG A 47 1.89 -2.75 -5.01
C ARG A 47 2.97 -3.11 -3.99
N ILE A 48 3.94 -2.23 -3.80
CA ILE A 48 5.04 -2.43 -2.85
C ILE A 48 4.70 -1.70 -1.53
N PRO A 49 4.69 -2.39 -0.38
CA PRO A 49 4.61 -1.76 0.92
C PRO A 49 5.84 -0.88 1.22
N ASN A 50 5.66 0.23 1.93
CA ASN A 50 6.73 1.21 2.18
C ASN A 50 7.99 0.60 2.82
N PHE A 51 7.83 -0.36 3.73
CA PHE A 51 8.97 -1.00 4.41
C PHE A 51 9.84 -1.85 3.47
N LEU A 52 9.32 -2.27 2.32
CA LEU A 52 10.08 -3.00 1.31
C LEU A 52 10.76 -2.09 0.28
N LEU A 53 10.53 -0.77 0.30
CA LEU A 53 11.13 0.16 -0.67
C LEU A 53 12.66 0.18 -0.65
N LYS A 54 13.28 -0.23 0.48
CA LYS A 54 14.74 -0.34 0.63
C LYS A 54 15.30 -1.70 0.19
N ASN A 55 14.48 -2.59 -0.37
CA ASN A 55 14.94 -3.92 -0.79
C ASN A 55 15.89 -3.81 -2.01
N PRO A 56 17.05 -4.47 -2.00
CA PRO A 56 18.06 -4.36 -3.06
C PRO A 56 17.59 -4.88 -4.43
N HIS A 57 16.56 -5.72 -4.47
CA HIS A 57 15.98 -6.22 -5.72
C HIS A 57 15.03 -5.22 -6.40
N ILE A 58 14.82 -4.05 -5.80
CA ILE A 58 13.95 -3.00 -6.32
C ILE A 58 14.82 -1.90 -6.93
N GLN A 59 14.72 -1.79 -8.25
CA GLN A 59 15.33 -0.71 -9.02
C GLN A 59 14.46 0.55 -8.92
N LYS A 60 15.08 1.71 -8.69
CA LYS A 60 14.36 2.99 -8.49
C LYS A 60 13.60 3.40 -9.74
N GLU A 61 14.11 3.01 -10.91
CA GLU A 61 13.56 3.34 -12.23
C GLU A 61 12.20 2.66 -12.47
N ASN A 62 11.96 1.53 -11.79
CA ASN A 62 10.71 0.77 -11.89
C ASN A 62 9.66 1.20 -10.86
N LEU A 63 9.96 2.18 -10.00
CA LEU A 63 9.04 2.67 -8.99
C LEU A 63 8.18 3.80 -9.53
N ARG A 64 6.85 3.67 -9.35
CA ARG A 64 5.90 4.75 -9.58
C ARG A 64 5.13 5.03 -8.29
N PHE A 65 5.18 6.27 -7.84
CA PHE A 65 4.43 6.75 -6.68
C PHE A 65 3.18 7.49 -7.13
N ARG A 66 2.03 7.13 -6.57
CA ARG A 66 0.76 7.84 -6.78
C ARG A 66 0.21 8.24 -5.42
N LYS A 67 -0.08 9.54 -5.24
CA LYS A 67 -0.76 10.03 -4.03
C LYS A 67 -2.16 9.43 -3.98
N GLY A 68 -2.43 8.59 -2.99
CA GLY A 68 -3.78 8.11 -2.68
C GLY A 68 -4.59 9.16 -1.91
N GLY A 69 -5.91 8.99 -1.90
CA GLY A 69 -6.82 9.81 -1.06
C GLY A 69 -6.96 9.30 0.38
N GLY A 70 -6.25 8.23 0.75
CA GLY A 70 -6.33 7.65 2.09
C GLY A 70 -5.59 8.48 3.13
N ILE A 71 -6.18 8.56 4.33
CA ILE A 71 -5.58 9.19 5.51
C ILE A 71 -5.20 8.08 6.50
N GLN A 72 -3.99 8.15 7.05
CA GLN A 72 -3.59 7.33 8.19
C GLN A 72 -3.84 8.14 9.46
N TYR A 73 -4.48 7.54 10.45
CA TYR A 73 -4.84 8.18 11.70
C TYR A 73 -4.77 7.16 12.84
N ILE A 74 -4.69 7.66 14.07
CA ILE A 74 -4.81 6.85 15.29
C ILE A 74 -6.23 7.07 15.82
N ALA A 75 -7.02 6.01 15.89
CA ALA A 75 -8.33 6.05 16.51
C ALA A 75 -8.19 5.90 18.03
N ILE A 76 -8.83 6.78 18.78
CA ILE A 76 -8.90 6.70 20.24
C ILE A 76 -10.32 6.32 20.63
N ASN A 77 -10.46 5.27 21.43
CA ASN A 77 -11.78 4.80 21.87
C ASN A 77 -12.42 5.82 22.82
N ALA A 78 -13.48 6.49 22.38
CA ALA A 78 -14.16 7.51 23.18
C ALA A 78 -14.93 6.96 24.39
N ASN A 79 -15.19 5.64 24.43
CA ASN A 79 -15.90 5.00 25.53
C ASN A 79 -15.00 4.78 26.76
N GLU A 80 -13.68 4.93 26.61
CA GLU A 80 -12.75 4.82 27.73
C GLU A 80 -12.66 6.15 28.50
N PRO A 81 -13.02 6.17 29.79
CA PRO A 81 -13.05 7.41 30.58
C PRO A 81 -11.66 8.04 30.76
N CYS A 82 -10.59 7.26 30.60
CA CYS A 82 -9.22 7.76 30.64
C CYS A 82 -8.79 8.53 29.37
N PHE A 83 -9.55 8.43 28.27
CA PHE A 83 -9.27 9.09 26.99
C PHE A 83 -10.13 10.36 26.81
N ASP A 84 -10.14 11.18 27.86
CA ASP A 84 -10.84 12.45 27.89
C ASP A 84 -10.26 13.47 26.89
N LEU A 85 -10.88 14.66 26.82
CA LEU A 85 -10.43 15.70 25.88
C LEU A 85 -8.99 16.16 26.17
N ASN A 86 -8.60 16.21 27.44
CA ASN A 86 -7.27 16.66 27.84
C ASN A 86 -6.20 15.65 27.45
N PHE A 87 -6.46 14.36 27.67
CA PHE A 87 -5.62 13.26 27.23
C PHE A 87 -5.40 13.31 25.71
N LYS A 88 -6.48 13.44 24.92
CA LYS A 88 -6.39 13.51 23.45
C LYS A 88 -5.54 14.70 22.99
N LYS A 89 -5.71 15.88 23.61
CA LYS A 89 -4.90 17.07 23.31
C LYS A 89 -3.43 16.86 23.68
N ALA A 90 -3.16 16.32 24.87
CA ALA A 90 -1.80 16.03 25.32
C ALA A 90 -1.10 15.03 24.39
N LEU A 91 -1.80 13.97 23.98
CA LEU A 91 -1.29 12.99 23.04
C LEU A 91 -1.01 13.60 21.66
N ASN A 92 -1.94 14.40 21.13
CA ASN A 92 -1.73 15.06 19.83
C ASN A 92 -0.57 16.07 19.84
N THR A 93 -0.26 16.63 21.02
CA THR A 93 0.86 17.58 21.19
C THR A 93 2.20 16.86 21.41
N SER A 94 2.19 15.68 22.01
CA SER A 94 3.42 14.92 22.31
C SER A 94 3.99 14.18 21.11
N VAL A 95 3.19 13.96 20.07
CA VAL A 95 3.61 13.26 18.85
C VAL A 95 4.16 14.23 17.81
N ASP A 96 5.46 14.14 17.51
CA ASP A 96 6.05 14.87 16.38
C ASP A 96 5.72 14.17 15.05
N ALA A 97 4.78 14.75 14.30
CA ALA A 97 4.39 14.26 12.99
C ALA A 97 5.56 14.21 11.98
N ASN A 98 6.62 15.01 12.16
CA ASN A 98 7.78 15.02 11.26
C ASN A 98 8.66 13.78 11.43
N LEU A 99 8.68 13.16 12.63
CA LEU A 99 9.41 11.92 12.88
C LEU A 99 8.73 10.71 12.24
N ILE A 100 7.39 10.71 12.23
CA ILE A 100 6.60 9.63 11.62
C ILE A 100 6.58 9.78 10.10
N ASN A 101 6.67 11.01 9.60
CA ASN A 101 6.55 11.33 8.20
C ASN A 101 7.72 12.20 7.74
N PRO A 102 8.89 11.58 7.45
CA PRO A 102 9.96 12.30 6.78
C PRO A 102 9.39 12.85 5.46
N LYS A 103 9.52 14.17 5.25
CA LYS A 103 8.92 15.08 4.25
C LYS A 103 8.64 14.54 2.81
N ASN A 104 9.12 13.37 2.45
CA ASN A 104 9.12 12.81 1.11
C ASN A 104 7.99 11.83 0.81
N TYR A 105 7.15 11.43 1.78
CA TYR A 105 6.16 10.39 1.50
C TYR A 105 4.70 10.85 1.50
N TRP A 106 4.24 11.74 2.41
CA TRP A 106 2.82 12.13 2.43
C TRP A 106 2.61 13.56 2.99
N LYS A 107 1.80 14.41 2.33
CA LYS A 107 1.27 15.67 2.95
C LYS A 107 -0.18 15.40 3.38
N GLY A 108 -0.46 15.36 4.68
CA GLY A 108 -1.85 15.30 5.18
C GLY A 108 -2.11 14.64 6.54
N MET A 109 -1.11 14.24 7.32
CA MET A 109 -1.36 13.61 8.62
C MET A 109 -1.63 14.66 9.70
N ARG A 110 -2.85 14.73 10.19
CA ARG A 110 -3.20 15.32 11.49
C ARG A 110 -3.67 14.16 12.38
N ILE A 111 -3.08 14.05 13.56
CA ILE A 111 -3.55 13.21 14.66
C ILE A 111 -4.57 14.03 15.45
#